data_AF-A0A5B8U7B3-F1
#
_entry.id   AF-A0A5B8U7B3-F1
#
_cell.length_a   1.000
_cell.length_b   1.000
_cell.length_c   1.000
_cell.angle_alpha   90.00
_cell.angle_beta   90.00
_cell.angle_gamma   90.00
#
_symmetry.space_group_name_H-M   'P 1'
#
loop_
_entity.id
_entity.type
_entity.pdbx_description
1 polymer ?
#
loop_
_entity_poly.entity_id
_entity_poly.type
_entity_poly.pdbx_seq_one_letter_code
_entity_poly.pdbx_strand_id
1 'polypeptide(L)'
;MAPKQRQIRMQQTSGLAAMQQLETRSDEELEREQKFKAAAQAILGARAAERYDAKASREHFRRALAAARPQERMALRRMADASLALAERRPDDLKAAVEKLGQAPPSNRQLMLLRFMGLVAPPASAGTPARVRGMAVLIGLVVALVVIATALVKLVGLAFGGVSTLTSVWVGLLVLLVALGVLALLGRRRQAKAKAARAAGPGS
;
A
#
# COMPACT_ATOMS: atom_id res chain seq x y z
N MET A 1 35.85 -25.30 -15.34
CA MET A 1 35.30 -24.40 -14.30
C MET A 1 35.73 -24.92 -12.94
N ALA A 2 36.31 -24.09 -12.07
CA ALA A 2 36.79 -24.51 -10.75
C ALA A 2 35.63 -25.08 -9.88
N PRO A 3 35.83 -26.18 -9.14
CA PRO A 3 34.75 -26.88 -8.41
C PRO A 3 34.00 -25.98 -7.41
N LYS A 4 34.70 -25.00 -6.80
CA LYS A 4 34.10 -24.01 -5.90
C LYS A 4 33.08 -23.08 -6.58
N GLN A 5 33.31 -22.68 -7.84
CA GLN A 5 32.38 -21.80 -8.57
C GLN A 5 31.09 -22.53 -8.96
N ARG A 6 31.17 -23.82 -9.26
CA ARG A 6 29.99 -24.64 -9.62
C ARG A 6 29.07 -24.85 -8.42
N GLN A 7 29.64 -25.05 -7.23
CA GLN A 7 28.88 -25.14 -5.98
C GLN A 7 28.16 -23.84 -5.63
N ILE A 8 28.81 -22.69 -5.79
CA ILE A 8 28.19 -21.38 -5.51
C ILE A 8 27.02 -21.12 -6.46
N ARG A 9 27.16 -21.44 -7.76
CA ARG A 9 26.04 -21.31 -8.72
C ARG A 9 24.87 -22.21 -8.36
N MET A 10 25.12 -23.49 -8.06
CA MET A 10 24.05 -24.42 -7.66
C MET A 10 23.32 -23.95 -6.39
N GLN A 11 24.05 -23.41 -5.40
CA GLN A 11 23.46 -22.89 -4.17
C GLN A 11 22.56 -21.68 -4.43
N GLN A 12 22.99 -20.71 -5.23
CA GLN A 12 22.16 -19.55 -5.61
C GLN A 12 20.89 -19.95 -6.37
N THR A 13 21.00 -20.91 -7.29
CA THR A 13 19.83 -21.44 -8.01
C THR A 13 18.86 -22.14 -7.05
N SER A 14 19.36 -22.85 -6.03
CA SER A 14 18.51 -23.55 -5.05
C SER A 14 17.68 -22.60 -4.17
N GLY A 15 18.22 -21.44 -3.79
CA GLY A 15 17.49 -20.47 -2.96
C GLY A 15 16.30 -19.83 -3.70
N LEU A 16 16.49 -19.48 -4.98
CA LEU A 16 15.42 -18.95 -5.83
C LEU A 16 14.39 -20.02 -6.20
N ALA A 17 14.83 -21.26 -6.46
CA ALA A 17 13.92 -22.38 -6.71
C ALA A 17 13.05 -22.68 -5.47
N ALA A 18 13.60 -22.57 -4.26
CA ALA A 18 12.84 -22.73 -3.02
C ALA A 18 11.78 -21.63 -2.86
N MET A 19 12.06 -20.39 -3.26
CA MET A 19 11.06 -19.32 -3.24
C MET A 19 9.87 -19.61 -4.16
N GLN A 20 10.12 -20.06 -5.40
CA GLN A 20 9.06 -20.40 -6.35
C GLN A 20 8.17 -21.55 -5.85
N GLN A 21 8.75 -22.56 -5.20
CA GLN A 21 7.99 -23.68 -4.62
C GLN A 21 7.12 -23.28 -3.43
N LEU A 22 7.49 -22.21 -2.72
CA LEU A 22 6.81 -21.73 -1.53
C LEU A 22 5.81 -20.60 -1.82
N GLU A 23 5.86 -20.00 -3.01
CA GLU A 23 5.04 -18.85 -3.38
C GLU A 23 3.53 -19.13 -3.36
N THR A 24 3.13 -20.38 -3.64
CA THR A 24 1.72 -20.81 -3.62
C THR A 24 1.22 -21.20 -2.24
N ARG A 25 2.09 -21.32 -1.23
CA ARG A 25 1.71 -21.77 0.12
C ARG A 25 1.03 -20.66 0.91
N SER A 26 0.17 -21.05 1.85
CA SER A 26 -0.53 -20.12 2.75
C SER A 26 0.42 -19.43 3.73
N ASP A 27 0.03 -18.26 4.27
CA ASP A 27 0.84 -17.55 5.26
C ASP A 27 1.15 -18.42 6.49
N GLU A 28 0.18 -19.22 6.96
CA GLU A 28 0.36 -20.12 8.10
C GLU A 28 1.35 -21.27 7.83
N GLU A 29 1.33 -21.83 6.62
CA GLU A 29 2.29 -22.86 6.20
C GLU A 29 3.70 -22.28 6.10
N LEU A 30 3.85 -21.05 5.62
CA LEU A 30 5.13 -20.36 5.54
C LEU A 30 5.72 -20.04 6.92
N GLU A 31 4.88 -19.75 7.92
CA GLU A 31 5.35 -19.53 9.29
C GLU A 31 5.87 -20.81 9.94
N ARG A 32 5.29 -21.95 9.61
CA ARG A 32 5.71 -23.28 10.10
C ARG A 32 6.90 -23.85 9.35
N GLU A 33 7.26 -23.29 8.19
CA GLU A 33 8.35 -23.77 7.35
C GLU A 33 9.72 -23.59 8.02
N GLN A 34 10.41 -24.70 8.27
CA GLN A 34 11.73 -24.70 8.93
C GLN A 34 12.89 -24.88 7.94
N LYS A 35 12.67 -25.64 6.85
CA LYS A 35 13.75 -26.06 5.94
C LYS A 35 14.25 -24.90 5.10
N PHE A 36 13.32 -24.09 4.60
CA PHE A 36 13.60 -22.91 3.78
C PHE A 36 13.14 -21.63 4.49
N LYS A 37 13.45 -21.53 5.79
CA LYS A 37 13.01 -20.42 6.67
C LYS A 37 13.35 -19.04 6.11
N ALA A 38 14.52 -18.85 5.49
CA ALA A 38 14.91 -17.58 4.90
C ALA A 38 14.00 -17.19 3.71
N ALA A 39 13.67 -18.14 2.84
CA ALA A 39 12.78 -17.93 1.71
C ALA A 39 11.33 -17.69 2.17
N ALA A 40 10.84 -18.49 3.11
CA ALA A 40 9.49 -18.37 3.64
C ALA A 40 9.26 -17.00 4.32
N GLN A 41 10.20 -16.55 5.16
CA GLN A 41 10.12 -15.23 5.79
C GLN A 41 10.22 -14.09 4.77
N ALA A 42 10.99 -14.27 3.69
CA ALA A 42 11.09 -13.26 2.65
C ALA A 42 9.79 -13.12 1.84
N ILE A 43 9.06 -14.23 1.61
CA ILE A 43 7.73 -14.23 0.98
C ILE A 43 6.70 -13.55 1.89
N LEU A 44 6.69 -13.88 3.19
CA LEU A 44 5.82 -13.20 4.17
C LEU A 44 6.12 -11.69 4.23
N GLY A 45 7.39 -11.31 4.17
CA GLY A 45 7.81 -9.91 4.07
C GLY A 45 7.29 -9.22 2.81
N ALA A 46 7.40 -9.86 1.65
CA ALA A 46 6.87 -9.35 0.39
C ALA A 46 5.33 -9.20 0.42
N ARG A 47 4.60 -10.19 0.94
CA ARG A 47 3.13 -10.13 1.12
C ARG A 47 2.70 -9.05 2.11
N ALA A 48 3.49 -8.81 3.16
CA ALA A 48 3.27 -7.70 4.07
C ALA A 48 3.49 -6.34 3.37
N ALA A 49 4.48 -6.25 2.49
CA ALA A 49 4.74 -5.05 1.71
C ALA A 49 3.61 -4.73 0.71
N GLU A 50 3.02 -5.73 0.06
CA GLU A 50 1.84 -5.56 -0.80
C GLU A 50 0.62 -5.03 -0.03
N ARG A 51 0.50 -5.39 1.25
CA ARG A 51 -0.51 -4.85 2.18
C ARG A 51 -0.15 -3.47 2.74
N TYR A 52 0.97 -2.89 2.33
CA TYR A 52 1.53 -1.63 2.85
C TYR A 52 1.84 -1.66 4.36
N ASP A 53 2.13 -2.83 4.92
CA ASP A 53 2.57 -2.97 6.31
C ASP A 53 4.11 -2.98 6.37
N ALA A 54 4.68 -1.78 6.45
CA ALA A 54 6.12 -1.60 6.54
C ALA A 54 6.72 -2.23 7.81
N LYS A 55 5.98 -2.29 8.93
CA LYS A 55 6.50 -2.82 10.20
C LYS A 55 6.63 -4.34 10.12
N ALA A 56 5.56 -5.03 9.70
CA ALA A 56 5.58 -6.47 9.51
C ALA A 56 6.61 -6.86 8.44
N SER A 57 6.66 -6.14 7.31
CA SER A 57 7.64 -6.38 6.25
C SER A 57 9.08 -6.31 6.77
N ARG A 58 9.45 -5.25 7.52
CA ARG A 58 10.81 -5.14 8.11
C ARG A 58 11.16 -6.29 9.02
N GLU A 59 10.22 -6.70 9.88
CA GLU A 59 10.44 -7.78 10.84
C GLU A 59 10.65 -9.12 10.14
N HIS A 60 9.82 -9.44 9.15
CA HIS A 60 9.98 -10.66 8.34
C HIS A 60 11.29 -10.65 7.55
N PHE A 61 11.67 -9.54 6.90
CA PHE A 61 12.95 -9.45 6.20
C PHE A 61 14.17 -9.50 7.14
N ARG A 62 14.05 -8.97 8.36
CA ARG A 62 15.10 -9.11 9.40
C ARG A 62 15.30 -10.57 9.77
N ARG A 63 14.21 -11.32 9.97
CA ARG A 63 14.24 -12.77 10.25
C ARG A 63 14.77 -13.57 9.06
N ALA A 64 14.37 -13.20 7.84
CA ALA A 64 14.85 -13.80 6.61
C ALA A 64 16.37 -13.64 6.47
N LEU A 65 16.90 -12.43 6.67
CA LEU A 65 18.33 -12.14 6.59
C LEU A 65 19.15 -12.84 7.69
N ALA A 66 18.57 -12.99 8.89
CA ALA A 66 19.21 -13.74 9.98
C ALA A 66 19.33 -15.24 9.65
N ALA A 67 18.30 -15.82 9.02
CA ALA A 67 18.30 -17.22 8.59
C ALA A 67 19.04 -17.47 7.26
N ALA A 68 19.37 -16.40 6.51
CA ALA A 68 19.94 -16.50 5.18
C ALA A 68 21.42 -16.83 5.15
N ARG A 69 21.79 -17.60 4.12
CA ARG A 69 23.19 -17.92 3.79
C ARG A 69 23.92 -16.67 3.26
N PRO A 70 25.24 -16.54 3.46
CA PRO A 70 26.00 -15.35 3.05
C PRO A 70 25.83 -14.95 1.57
N GLN A 71 25.70 -15.95 0.68
CA GLN A 71 25.54 -15.74 -0.75
C GLN A 71 24.17 -15.16 -1.11
N GLU A 72 23.12 -15.52 -0.36
CA GLU A 72 21.72 -15.13 -0.60
C GLU A 72 21.39 -13.79 0.08
N ARG A 73 22.14 -13.41 1.12
CA ARG A 73 21.92 -12.16 1.89
C ARG A 73 21.87 -10.92 1.01
N MET A 74 22.72 -10.83 -0.01
CA MET A 74 22.72 -9.66 -0.90
C MET A 74 21.47 -9.60 -1.78
N ALA A 75 21.00 -10.74 -2.30
CA ALA A 75 19.76 -10.80 -3.06
C ALA A 75 18.55 -10.46 -2.16
N LEU A 76 18.51 -11.04 -0.95
CA LEU A 76 17.47 -10.75 0.04
C LEU A 76 17.47 -9.30 0.52
N ARG A 77 18.64 -8.66 0.66
CA ARG A 77 18.73 -7.22 0.98
C ARG A 77 18.13 -6.37 -0.13
N ARG A 78 18.49 -6.63 -1.39
CA ARG A 78 17.93 -5.89 -2.53
C ARG A 78 16.41 -6.08 -2.63
N MET A 79 15.94 -7.31 -2.41
CA MET A 79 14.51 -7.61 -2.40
C MET A 79 13.79 -6.92 -1.21
N ALA A 80 14.41 -6.89 -0.04
CA ALA A 80 13.91 -6.17 1.13
C ALA A 80 13.83 -4.67 0.86
N ASP A 81 14.85 -4.06 0.26
CA ASP A 81 14.88 -2.63 -0.07
C ASP A 81 13.71 -2.26 -1.01
N ALA A 82 13.48 -3.06 -2.06
CA ALA A 82 12.35 -2.86 -2.98
C ALA A 82 11.00 -3.04 -2.28
N SER A 83 10.86 -4.09 -1.48
CA SER A 83 9.61 -4.39 -0.74
C SER A 83 9.31 -3.31 0.30
N LEU A 84 10.32 -2.80 1.00
CA LEU A 84 10.16 -1.74 1.99
C LEU A 84 9.85 -0.39 1.33
N ALA A 85 10.45 -0.07 0.19
CA ALA A 85 10.11 1.12 -0.56
C ALA A 85 8.64 1.10 -1.03
N LEU A 86 8.14 -0.07 -1.44
CA LEU A 86 6.72 -0.27 -1.77
C LEU A 86 5.83 -0.08 -0.53
N ALA A 87 6.15 -0.76 0.57
CA ALA A 87 5.38 -0.74 1.81
C ALA A 87 5.28 0.67 2.40
N GLU A 88 6.38 1.42 2.31
CA GLU A 88 6.47 2.81 2.78
C GLU A 88 6.01 3.83 1.73
N ARG A 89 5.50 3.38 0.57
CA ARG A 89 4.96 4.26 -0.47
C ARG A 89 5.99 5.31 -0.94
N ARG A 90 7.25 4.89 -1.07
CA ARG A 90 8.40 5.71 -1.50
C ARG A 90 8.73 5.40 -2.97
N PRO A 91 8.21 6.19 -3.92
CA PRO A 91 8.28 5.85 -5.35
C PRO A 91 9.68 6.01 -5.93
N ASP A 92 10.42 7.02 -5.49
CA ASP A 92 11.78 7.27 -5.98
C ASP A 92 12.75 6.17 -5.48
N ASP A 93 12.63 5.77 -4.21
CA ASP A 93 13.38 4.65 -3.63
C ASP A 93 13.00 3.31 -4.28
N LEU A 94 11.70 3.11 -4.60
CA LEU A 94 11.21 1.90 -5.25
C LEU A 94 11.82 1.74 -6.65
N LYS A 95 11.80 2.81 -7.44
CA LYS A 95 12.40 2.81 -8.78
C LYS A 95 13.88 2.45 -8.72
N ALA A 96 14.64 3.11 -7.83
CA ALA A 96 16.06 2.84 -7.65
C ALA A 96 16.35 1.41 -7.15
N ALA A 97 15.50 0.85 -6.28
CA ALA A 97 15.65 -0.51 -5.79
C ALA A 97 15.33 -1.58 -6.86
N VAL A 98 14.29 -1.35 -7.68
CA VAL A 98 13.92 -2.26 -8.78
C VAL A 98 14.97 -2.24 -9.89
N GLU A 99 15.54 -1.08 -10.21
CA GLU A 99 16.66 -0.96 -11.16
C GLU A 99 17.91 -1.71 -10.65
N LYS A 100 18.22 -1.64 -9.36
CA LYS A 100 19.32 -2.40 -8.73
C LYS A 100 19.07 -3.92 -8.69
N LEU A 101 17.81 -4.34 -8.77
CA LEU A 101 17.43 -5.75 -8.93
C LEU A 101 17.53 -6.22 -10.39
N GLY A 102 17.74 -5.31 -11.35
CA GLY A 102 17.81 -5.63 -12.77
C GLY A 102 16.45 -5.93 -13.41
N GLN A 103 15.35 -5.57 -12.73
CA GLN A 103 14.00 -5.70 -13.27
C GLN A 103 13.56 -4.43 -14.00
N ALA A 104 12.56 -4.56 -14.87
CA ALA A 104 11.99 -3.42 -15.57
C ALA A 104 11.44 -2.40 -14.54
N PRO A 105 11.80 -1.11 -14.64
CA PRO A 105 11.34 -0.12 -13.68
C PRO A 105 9.81 -0.02 -13.71
N PRO A 106 9.17 0.19 -12.56
CA PRO A 106 7.72 0.37 -12.48
C PRO A 106 7.27 1.55 -13.34
N SER A 107 6.09 1.43 -13.94
CA SER A 107 5.59 2.45 -14.87
C SER A 107 5.41 3.82 -14.18
N ASN A 108 5.62 4.91 -14.93
CA ASN A 108 5.45 6.27 -14.40
C ASN A 108 4.05 6.51 -13.80
N ARG A 109 3.00 5.85 -14.33
CA ARG A 109 1.64 5.91 -13.78
C ARG A 109 1.54 5.23 -12.41
N GLN A 110 2.18 4.07 -12.22
CA GLN A 110 2.24 3.38 -10.93
C GLN A 110 3.01 4.20 -9.89
N LEU A 111 4.12 4.82 -10.30
CA LEU A 111 4.89 5.71 -9.42
C LEU A 111 4.08 6.96 -9.03
N MET A 112 3.33 7.55 -9.96
CA MET A 112 2.45 8.69 -9.68
C MET A 112 1.30 8.32 -8.73
N LEU A 113 0.71 7.12 -8.87
CA LEU A 113 -0.27 6.57 -7.94
C LEU A 113 0.33 6.35 -6.55
N LEU A 114 1.55 5.81 -6.47
CA LEU A 114 2.23 5.61 -5.19
C LEU A 114 2.56 6.95 -4.51
N ARG A 115 2.95 7.97 -5.29
CA ARG A 115 3.12 9.37 -4.82
C ARG A 115 1.82 9.93 -4.26
N PHE A 116 0.71 9.77 -4.99
CA PHE A 116 -0.59 10.25 -4.56
C PHE A 116 -1.05 9.55 -3.28
N MET A 117 -0.87 8.24 -3.19
CA MET A 117 -1.21 7.48 -1.99
C MET A 117 -0.33 7.85 -0.80
N GLY A 118 0.97 8.08 -1.00
CA GLY A 118 1.87 8.60 0.03
C GLY A 118 1.54 10.02 0.47
N LEU A 119 0.93 10.83 -0.40
CA LEU A 119 0.47 12.19 -0.09
C LEU A 119 -0.83 12.18 0.74
N VAL A 120 -1.81 11.37 0.35
CA VAL A 120 -3.13 11.31 1.00
C VAL A 120 -3.09 10.50 2.30
N ALA A 121 -2.36 9.39 2.30
CA ALA A 121 -2.18 8.51 3.44
C ALA A 121 -0.67 8.26 3.64
N PRO A 122 0.05 9.17 4.33
CA PRO A 122 1.46 8.95 4.60
C PRO A 122 1.66 7.68 5.43
N PRO A 123 2.73 6.89 5.19
CA PRO A 123 3.01 5.68 5.96
C PRO A 123 3.27 6.02 7.43
N ALA A 124 3.08 5.04 8.32
CA ALA A 124 3.38 5.21 9.75
C ALA A 124 4.87 5.48 10.03
N SER A 125 5.77 5.33 9.06
CA SER A 125 7.18 5.73 9.19
C SER A 125 7.48 7.15 8.72
N ALA A 126 6.53 7.85 8.08
CA ALA A 126 6.74 9.22 7.62
C ALA A 126 6.82 10.18 8.82
N GLY A 127 7.77 11.10 8.77
CA GLY A 127 7.98 12.12 9.80
C GLY A 127 6.73 12.95 10.07
N THR A 128 6.68 13.56 11.26
CA THR A 128 5.61 14.47 11.71
C THR A 128 5.12 15.46 10.63
N PRO A 129 5.97 16.14 9.84
CA PRO A 129 5.48 17.11 8.84
C PRO A 129 4.68 16.47 7.68
N ALA A 130 5.01 15.25 7.26
CA ALA A 130 4.28 14.56 6.19
C ALA A 130 2.89 14.11 6.66
N ARG A 131 2.78 13.67 7.92
CA ARG A 131 1.50 13.34 8.57
C ARG A 131 0.62 14.57 8.75
N VAL A 132 1.20 15.68 9.22
CA VAL A 132 0.50 16.97 9.35
C VAL A 132 0.01 17.45 7.99
N ARG A 133 0.81 17.33 6.92
CA ARG A 133 0.38 17.69 5.56
C ARG A 133 -0.80 16.85 5.09
N GLY A 134 -0.75 15.52 5.26
CA GLY A 134 -1.86 14.63 4.90
C GLY A 134 -3.13 14.98 5.65
N MET A 135 -3.02 15.24 6.96
CA MET A 135 -4.15 15.66 7.79
C MET A 135 -4.69 17.05 7.39
N ALA A 136 -3.82 18.01 7.10
CA ALA A 136 -4.21 19.35 6.67
C ALA A 136 -4.93 19.31 5.32
N VAL A 137 -4.49 18.47 4.38
CA VAL A 137 -5.18 18.24 3.10
C VAL A 137 -6.57 17.63 3.34
N LEU A 138 -6.69 16.65 4.24
CA LEU A 138 -7.98 16.05 4.59
C LEU A 138 -8.93 17.09 5.21
N ILE A 139 -8.45 17.87 6.18
CA ILE A 139 -9.22 18.95 6.81
C ILE A 139 -9.63 19.99 5.78
N GLY A 140 -8.71 20.44 4.92
CA GLY A 140 -8.98 21.40 3.85
C GLY A 140 -10.05 20.89 2.89
N LEU A 141 -10.03 19.60 2.53
CA LEU A 141 -11.07 18.98 1.71
C LEU A 141 -12.44 19.01 2.39
N VAL A 142 -12.50 18.70 3.69
CA VAL A 142 -13.75 18.76 4.47
C VAL A 142 -14.28 20.20 4.52
N VAL A 143 -13.42 21.17 4.78
CA VAL A 143 -13.79 22.60 4.78
C VAL A 143 -14.29 23.02 3.40
N ALA A 144 -13.61 22.63 2.33
CA ALA A 144 -14.03 22.93 0.95
C ALA A 144 -15.42 22.34 0.64
N LEU A 145 -15.70 21.11 1.06
CA LEU A 145 -17.02 20.49 0.92
C LEU A 145 -18.11 21.26 1.68
N VAL A 146 -17.83 21.70 2.91
CA VAL A 146 -18.75 22.55 3.69
C VAL A 146 -19.01 23.86 2.97
N VAL A 147 -17.97 24.51 2.44
CA VAL A 147 -18.09 25.76 1.68
C VAL A 147 -18.94 25.57 0.42
N ILE A 148 -18.71 24.50 -0.35
CA ILE A 148 -19.49 24.18 -1.54
C ILE A 148 -20.95 23.92 -1.19
N ALA A 149 -21.22 23.11 -0.16
CA ALA A 149 -22.58 22.83 0.30
C ALA A 149 -23.30 24.12 0.73
N THR A 150 -22.63 24.96 1.50
CA THR A 150 -23.18 26.24 1.97
C THR A 150 -23.42 27.21 0.80
N ALA A 151 -22.50 27.27 -0.17
CA ALA A 151 -22.64 28.08 -1.37
C ALA A 151 -23.84 27.63 -2.22
N LEU A 152 -24.03 26.32 -2.39
CA LEU A 152 -25.19 25.76 -3.10
C LEU A 152 -26.50 26.11 -2.41
N VAL A 153 -26.59 25.97 -1.09
CA VAL A 153 -27.80 26.35 -0.33
C VAL A 153 -28.10 27.84 -0.49
N LYS A 154 -27.08 28.71 -0.42
CA LYS A 154 -27.26 30.15 -0.65
C LYS A 154 -27.71 30.46 -2.07
N LEU A 155 -27.16 29.78 -3.08
CA LEU A 155 -27.48 29.98 -4.49
C LEU A 155 -28.94 29.58 -4.77
N VAL A 156 -29.40 28.45 -4.23
CA VAL A 156 -30.81 28.04 -4.31
C VAL A 156 -31.70 29.00 -3.51
N GLY A 157 -31.32 29.35 -2.29
CA GLY A 157 -32.09 30.25 -1.43
C GLY A 157 -32.28 31.65 -2.01
N LEU A 158 -31.36 32.10 -2.87
CA LEU A 158 -31.47 33.37 -3.60
C LEU A 158 -32.71 33.43 -4.51
N ALA A 159 -33.08 32.30 -5.12
CA ALA A 159 -34.30 32.19 -5.93
C ALA A 159 -35.60 32.24 -5.10
N PHE A 160 -35.52 32.05 -3.77
CA PHE A 160 -36.67 32.01 -2.86
C PHE A 160 -36.72 33.19 -1.89
N GLY A 161 -36.04 34.31 -2.21
CA GLY A 161 -36.07 35.53 -1.39
C GLY A 161 -34.94 35.67 -0.37
N GLY A 162 -33.94 34.79 -0.43
CA GLY A 162 -32.74 34.84 0.41
C GLY A 162 -32.88 34.07 1.71
N VAL A 163 -31.78 33.45 2.15
CA VAL A 163 -31.71 32.68 3.40
C VAL A 163 -30.58 33.24 4.24
N SER A 164 -30.84 33.43 5.54
CA SER A 164 -29.83 33.96 6.47
C SER A 164 -28.57 33.07 6.48
N THR A 165 -27.40 33.68 6.68
CA THR A 165 -26.12 32.95 6.68
C THR A 165 -26.12 31.83 7.72
N LEU A 166 -26.71 32.06 8.89
CA LEU A 166 -26.81 31.07 9.96
C LEU A 166 -27.65 29.86 9.53
N THR A 167 -28.83 30.09 8.94
CA THR A 167 -29.70 29.01 8.45
C THR A 167 -29.04 28.25 7.29
N SER A 168 -28.34 28.95 6.39
CA SER A 168 -27.65 28.33 5.25
C SER A 168 -26.50 27.40 5.68
N VAL A 169 -25.79 27.72 6.77
CA VAL A 169 -24.72 26.86 7.32
C VAL A 169 -25.31 25.60 7.94
N TRP A 170 -26.40 25.69 8.70
CA TRP A 170 -27.05 24.51 9.30
C TRP A 170 -27.66 23.59 8.25
N VAL A 171 -28.36 24.14 7.26
CA VAL A 171 -28.93 23.34 6.15
C VAL A 171 -27.81 22.78 5.27
N GLY A 172 -26.75 23.55 5.01
CA GLY A 172 -25.56 23.07 4.30
C GLY A 172 -24.86 21.92 5.01
N LEU A 173 -24.74 21.98 6.35
CA LEU A 173 -24.20 20.91 7.18
C LEU A 173 -25.09 19.66 7.12
N LEU A 174 -26.42 19.82 7.19
CA LEU A 174 -27.38 18.72 7.07
C LEU A 174 -27.27 18.04 5.70
N VAL A 175 -27.24 18.82 4.62
CA VAL A 175 -27.06 18.32 3.25
C VAL A 175 -25.73 17.59 3.10
N LEU A 176 -24.66 18.13 3.69
CA LEU A 176 -23.35 17.48 3.70
C LEU A 176 -23.39 16.13 4.43
N LEU A 177 -24.02 16.07 5.61
CA LEU A 177 -24.19 14.82 6.37
C LEU A 177 -25.00 13.79 5.58
N VAL A 178 -26.08 14.20 4.92
CA VAL A 178 -26.89 13.33 4.05
C VAL A 178 -26.07 12.85 2.86
N ALA A 179 -25.35 13.74 2.17
CA ALA A 179 -24.51 13.39 1.03
C ALA A 179 -23.39 12.42 1.42
N LEU A 180 -22.72 12.65 2.57
CA LEU A 180 -21.71 11.74 3.12
C LEU A 180 -22.33 10.40 3.54
N GLY A 181 -23.52 10.40 4.14
CA GLY A 181 -24.26 9.18 4.48
C GLY A 181 -24.60 8.34 3.24
N VAL A 182 -25.08 8.99 2.18
CA VAL A 182 -25.38 8.35 0.89
C VAL A 182 -24.11 7.83 0.22
N LEU A 183 -23.03 8.63 0.17
CA LEU A 183 -21.73 8.19 -0.35
C LEU A 183 -21.13 7.03 0.44
N ALA A 184 -21.26 7.03 1.77
CA ALA A 184 -20.80 5.94 2.63
C ALA A 184 -21.62 4.66 2.40
N LEU A 185 -22.93 4.76 2.24
CA LEU A 185 -23.81 3.65 1.90
C LEU A 185 -23.48 3.07 0.51
N LEU A 186 -23.35 3.93 -0.52
CA LEU A 186 -22.97 3.53 -1.87
C LEU A 186 -21.55 2.96 -1.92
N GLY A 187 -20.62 3.55 -1.17
CA GLY A 187 -19.24 3.10 -1.02
C GLY A 187 -19.17 1.74 -0.36
N ARG A 188 -19.90 1.51 0.74
CA ARG A 188 -20.03 0.18 1.37
C ARG A 188 -20.62 -0.85 0.41
N ARG A 189 -21.65 -0.49 -0.37
CA ARG A 189 -22.23 -1.40 -1.38
C ARG A 189 -21.23 -1.74 -2.49
N ARG A 190 -20.44 -0.78 -2.98
CA ARG A 190 -19.39 -1.02 -3.98
C ARG A 190 -18.23 -1.84 -3.42
N GLN A 191 -17.82 -1.58 -2.18
CA GLN A 191 -16.78 -2.36 -1.50
C GLN A 191 -17.24 -3.79 -1.23
N ALA A 192 -18.51 -4.00 -0.85
CA ALA A 192 -19.09 -5.33 -0.70
C ALA A 192 -19.13 -6.09 -2.04
N LYS A 193 -19.53 -5.43 -3.14
CA LYS A 193 -19.48 -6.01 -4.48
C LYS A 193 -18.06 -6.35 -4.93
N ALA A 194 -17.07 -5.49 -4.65
CA ALA A 194 -15.67 -5.76 -4.98
C ALA A 194 -15.07 -6.89 -4.13
N LYS A 195 -15.46 -7.01 -2.86
CA LYS A 195 -15.09 -8.14 -1.99
C LYS A 195 -15.73 -9.44 -2.46
N ALA A 196 -17.01 -9.41 -2.86
CA ALA A 196 -17.69 -10.56 -3.44
C ALA A 196 -17.07 -11.00 -4.78
N ALA A 197 -16.72 -10.05 -5.65
CA ALA A 197 -16.04 -10.33 -6.91
C ALA A 197 -14.62 -10.90 -6.71
N ARG A 198 -13.90 -10.48 -5.66
CA ARG A 198 -12.60 -11.08 -5.29
C ARG A 198 -12.75 -12.46 -4.67
N ALA A 199 -13.83 -12.69 -3.90
CA ALA A 199 -14.15 -14.00 -3.33
C ALA A 199 -14.64 -15.00 -4.39
N ALA A 200 -15.22 -14.52 -5.50
CA ALA A 200 -15.70 -15.36 -6.60
C ALA A 200 -14.57 -15.90 -7.50
N GLY A 201 -13.37 -15.32 -7.47
CA GLY A 201 -12.23 -15.76 -8.29
C GLY A 201 -12.45 -15.63 -9.82
N PRO A 202 -11.39 -15.66 -10.63
CA PRO A 202 -11.54 -15.69 -12.08
C PRO A 202 -11.88 -17.12 -12.52
N GLY A 203 -13.17 -17.42 -12.70
CA GLY A 203 -13.58 -18.72 -13.25
C GLY A 203 -15.06 -19.06 -13.06
N SER A 204 -15.91 -18.52 -13.92
CA SER A 204 -17.04 -19.23 -14.50
C SER A 204 -17.18 -18.80 -15.96
#